data_AF-A0A6A8Q5H9-F1
#
_entry.id   AF-A0A6A8Q5H9-F1
#
_cell.length_a   1.000
_cell.length_b   1.000
_cell.length_c   1.000
_cell.angle_alpha   90.00
_cell.angle_beta   90.00
_cell.angle_gamma   90.00
#
_symmetry.space_group_name_H-M   'P 1'
#
loop_
_entity.id
_entity.type
_entity.pdbx_description
1 polymer ?
#
loop_
_entity_poly.entity_id
_entity_poly.type
_entity_poly.pdbx_seq_one_letter_code
_entity_poly.pdbx_strand_id
1 'polypeptide(L)'
;MALIYIGCSSCKFANNDDVINKVINLKSEFIESFSDHDYSLKLIGISNESDVEAGVEYLQQFGKFDEISVGNEMSNTALQKYVWDYYEGLESGGTPQIIIERRIKSIIRNDPTIAYSSKFDSTEIITRIIGLNPIINFDIVSLEL
;
A
#
# COMPACT_ATOMS: atom_id res chain seq x y z
N MET A 1 3.00 9.28 -5.82
CA MET A 1 3.18 8.54 -4.56
C MET A 1 2.22 7.36 -4.51
N ALA A 2 2.58 6.30 -3.81
CA ALA A 2 1.68 5.22 -3.47
C ALA A 2 1.77 4.90 -1.97
N LEU A 3 0.62 4.74 -1.33
CA LEU A 3 0.47 4.21 0.01
C LEU A 3 -0.05 2.78 -0.12
N ILE A 4 0.75 1.82 0.31
CA ILE A 4 0.45 0.40 0.24
C ILE A 4 0.18 -0.10 1.65
N TYR A 5 -1.01 -0.62 1.90
CA TYR A 5 -1.36 -1.32 3.13
C TYR A 5 -1.32 -2.83 2.90
N ILE A 6 -0.70 -3.56 3.83
CA ILE A 6 -0.63 -5.02 3.80
C ILE A 6 -1.22 -5.58 5.10
N GLY A 7 -2.20 -6.48 4.98
CA GLY A 7 -2.88 -7.07 6.13
C GLY A 7 -3.41 -8.48 5.89
N CYS A 8 -4.12 -9.00 6.87
CA CYS A 8 -4.76 -10.32 6.84
C CYS A 8 -5.88 -10.36 7.90
N SER A 9 -7.04 -10.93 7.56
CA SER A 9 -8.21 -11.06 8.43
C SER A 9 -7.95 -11.94 9.66
N SER A 10 -7.03 -12.91 9.55
CA SER A 10 -6.68 -13.79 10.66
C SER A 10 -5.66 -13.19 11.63
N CYS A 11 -5.06 -12.04 11.30
CA CYS A 11 -4.04 -11.39 12.12
C CYS A 11 -4.66 -10.47 13.17
N LYS A 12 -4.55 -10.83 14.46
CA LYS A 12 -5.05 -10.01 15.58
C LYS A 12 -4.55 -8.56 15.55
N PHE A 13 -3.28 -8.33 15.18
CA PHE A 13 -2.71 -6.98 15.15
C PHE A 13 -3.24 -6.15 13.98
N ALA A 14 -3.55 -6.78 12.85
CA ALA A 14 -4.06 -6.10 11.67
C ALA A 14 -5.57 -5.80 11.75
N ASN A 15 -6.29 -6.48 12.66
CA ASN A 15 -7.71 -6.26 12.96
C ASN A 15 -7.91 -5.46 14.25
N ASN A 16 -6.87 -4.78 14.73
CA ASN A 16 -7.00 -3.88 15.86
C ASN A 16 -7.64 -2.56 15.40
N ASP A 17 -8.64 -2.07 16.13
CA ASP A 17 -9.38 -0.85 15.78
C ASP A 17 -8.48 0.38 15.63
N ASP A 18 -7.42 0.50 16.42
CA ASP A 18 -6.49 1.64 16.32
C ASP A 18 -5.69 1.58 15.01
N VAL A 19 -5.32 0.39 14.52
CA VAL A 19 -4.68 0.23 13.20
C VAL A 19 -5.66 0.60 12.09
N ILE A 20 -6.90 0.12 12.16
CA ILE A 20 -7.93 0.39 11.16
C ILE A 20 -8.16 1.90 11.05
N ASN A 21 -8.42 2.55 12.19
CA ASN A 21 -8.61 3.99 12.26
C ASN A 21 -7.37 4.74 11.78
N LYS A 22 -6.17 4.30 12.17
CA LYS A 22 -4.93 4.95 11.75
C LYS A 22 -4.71 4.86 10.24
N VAL A 23 -4.96 3.72 9.62
CA VAL A 23 -4.82 3.56 8.16
C VAL A 23 -5.86 4.41 7.41
N ILE A 24 -7.10 4.49 7.90
CA ILE A 24 -8.13 5.38 7.34
C ILE A 24 -7.70 6.85 7.42
N ASN A 25 -7.18 7.27 8.57
CA ASN A 25 -6.72 8.64 8.79
C ASN A 25 -5.50 8.96 7.91
N LEU A 26 -4.49 8.09 7.87
CA LEU A 26 -3.29 8.26 7.04
C LEU A 26 -3.67 8.45 5.56
N LYS A 27 -4.61 7.66 5.04
CA LYS A 27 -5.08 7.85 3.66
C LYS A 27 -5.63 9.27 3.43
N SER A 28 -6.41 9.78 4.37
CA SER A 28 -6.99 11.13 4.28
C SER A 28 -5.92 12.22 4.41
N GLU A 29 -5.01 12.07 5.37
CA GLU A 29 -3.86 12.96 5.59
C GLU A 29 -2.95 13.04 4.36
N PHE A 30 -2.68 11.90 3.72
CA PHE A 30 -1.92 11.85 2.47
C PHE A 30 -2.66 12.54 1.33
N ILE A 31 -3.97 12.30 1.17
CA ILE A 31 -4.78 12.98 0.12
C ILE A 31 -4.71 14.49 0.30
N GLU A 32 -4.87 14.98 1.52
CA GLU A 32 -4.79 16.41 1.85
C GLU A 32 -3.39 16.97 1.58
N SER A 33 -2.34 16.32 2.09
CA SER A 33 -0.95 16.78 1.95
C SER A 33 -0.48 16.85 0.49
N PHE A 34 -0.98 15.96 -0.37
CA PHE A 34 -0.62 15.94 -1.79
C PHE A 34 -1.58 16.73 -2.68
N SER A 35 -2.68 17.27 -2.15
CA SER A 35 -3.65 18.02 -2.97
C SER A 35 -3.09 19.31 -3.57
N ASP A 36 -2.12 19.94 -2.90
CA ASP A 36 -1.46 21.18 -3.34
C ASP A 36 -0.15 20.94 -4.10
N HIS A 37 0.22 19.67 -4.34
CA HIS A 37 1.47 19.30 -5.02
C HIS A 37 1.18 18.59 -6.35
N ASP A 38 2.14 18.60 -7.28
CA ASP A 38 2.07 17.86 -8.57
C ASP A 38 2.16 16.32 -8.41
N TYR A 39 1.88 15.80 -7.22
CA TYR A 39 1.92 14.38 -6.92
C TYR A 39 0.51 13.78 -6.99
N SER A 40 0.34 12.75 -7.83
CA SER A 40 -0.82 11.86 -7.69
C SER A 40 -0.57 10.82 -6.60
N LEU A 41 -1.52 10.62 -5.69
CA LEU A 41 -1.52 9.52 -4.73
C LEU A 41 -2.25 8.29 -5.29
N LYS A 42 -1.73 7.10 -4.98
CA LYS A 42 -2.39 5.82 -5.22
C LYS A 42 -2.48 5.00 -3.95
N LEU A 43 -3.66 4.51 -3.62
CA LEU A 43 -3.92 3.68 -2.46
C LEU A 43 -3.99 2.23 -2.89
N ILE A 44 -3.15 1.37 -2.34
CA ILE A 44 -3.08 -0.05 -2.70
C ILE A 44 -3.32 -0.90 -1.45
N GLY A 45 -4.31 -1.79 -1.52
CA GLY A 45 -4.58 -2.77 -0.47
C GLY A 45 -4.08 -4.15 -0.88
N ILE A 46 -3.27 -4.78 -0.03
CA ILE A 46 -2.79 -6.14 -0.24
C ILE A 46 -3.22 -7.00 0.93
N SER A 47 -3.83 -8.15 0.63
CA SER A 47 -4.22 -9.12 1.64
C SER A 47 -3.52 -10.45 1.40
N ASN A 48 -3.01 -11.06 2.48
CA ASN A 48 -2.38 -12.38 2.47
C ASN A 48 -3.40 -13.54 2.54
N GLU A 49 -4.69 -13.28 2.30
CA GLU A 49 -5.69 -14.35 2.29
C GLU A 49 -5.51 -15.29 1.09
N SER A 50 -5.76 -16.59 1.31
CA SER A 50 -5.98 -17.55 0.22
C SER A 50 -7.34 -17.36 -0.43
N ASP A 51 -8.36 -17.10 0.39
CA ASP A 51 -9.72 -16.81 -0.07
C ASP A 51 -9.83 -15.35 -0.55
N VAL A 52 -10.21 -15.18 -1.82
CA VAL A 52 -10.27 -13.87 -2.47
C VAL A 52 -11.39 -13.02 -1.87
N GLU A 53 -12.54 -13.61 -1.58
CA GLU A 53 -13.70 -12.88 -1.07
C GLU A 53 -13.42 -12.36 0.34
N ALA A 54 -12.89 -13.21 1.22
CA ALA A 54 -12.51 -12.85 2.58
C ALA A 54 -11.45 -11.74 2.60
N GLY A 55 -10.45 -11.80 1.72
CA GLY A 55 -9.43 -10.76 1.68
C GLY A 55 -9.92 -9.44 1.12
N VAL A 56 -10.87 -9.45 0.18
CA VAL A 56 -11.54 -8.24 -0.29
C VAL A 56 -12.42 -7.64 0.82
N GLU A 57 -13.23 -8.44 1.49
CA GLU A 57 -14.07 -8.01 2.62
C GLU A 57 -13.20 -7.40 3.73
N TYR A 58 -12.11 -8.07 4.09
CA TYR A 58 -11.14 -7.56 5.04
C TYR A 58 -10.59 -6.18 4.65
N LEU A 59 -10.24 -5.96 3.38
CA LEU A 59 -9.71 -4.67 2.95
C LEU A 59 -10.77 -3.56 2.92
N GLN A 60 -12.06 -3.89 2.74
CA GLN A 60 -13.14 -2.90 2.71
C GLN A 60 -13.30 -2.12 4.01
N GLN A 61 -12.92 -2.69 5.17
CA GLN A 61 -13.00 -2.00 6.45
C GLN A 61 -12.10 -0.75 6.52
N PHE A 62 -11.04 -0.70 5.71
CA PHE A 62 -10.13 0.46 5.63
C PHE A 62 -10.62 1.50 4.62
N GLY A 63 -11.81 1.33 4.02
CA GLY A 63 -12.35 2.16 2.96
C GLY A 63 -11.80 1.82 1.57
N LYS A 64 -11.99 2.72 0.61
CA LYS A 64 -11.61 2.46 -0.80
C LYS A 64 -10.09 2.43 -1.00
N PHE A 65 -9.64 1.52 -1.86
CA PHE A 65 -8.31 1.49 -2.46
C PHE A 65 -8.44 1.70 -3.97
N ASP A 66 -7.43 2.29 -4.61
CA ASP A 66 -7.35 2.38 -6.08
C ASP A 66 -7.05 1.01 -6.70
N GLU A 67 -6.25 0.19 -6.01
CA GLU A 67 -5.86 -1.15 -6.43
C GLU A 67 -5.94 -2.12 -5.24
N ILE A 68 -6.37 -3.36 -5.51
CA ILE A 68 -6.46 -4.43 -4.51
C ILE A 68 -5.77 -5.68 -5.06
N SER A 69 -4.94 -6.33 -4.24
CA SER A 69 -4.34 -7.63 -4.53
C SER A 69 -4.63 -8.62 -3.40
N VAL A 70 -5.27 -9.74 -3.72
CA VAL A 70 -5.68 -10.78 -2.78
C VAL A 70 -5.50 -12.15 -3.43
N GLY A 71 -5.33 -13.20 -2.63
CA GLY A 71 -5.22 -14.58 -3.11
C GLY A 71 -3.77 -15.05 -3.19
N ASN A 72 -3.58 -16.35 -3.29
CA ASN A 72 -2.27 -17.01 -3.39
C ASN A 72 -1.36 -16.80 -2.16
N GLU A 73 -1.92 -16.40 -1.01
CA GLU A 73 -1.22 -16.25 0.27
C GLU A 73 0.13 -15.53 0.11
N MET A 74 1.19 -16.05 0.73
CA MET A 74 2.53 -15.46 0.71
C MET A 74 3.15 -15.44 -0.69
N SER A 75 2.57 -16.18 -1.64
CA SER A 75 2.95 -16.21 -3.06
C SER A 75 2.18 -15.19 -3.91
N ASN A 76 1.32 -14.34 -3.31
CA ASN A 76 0.67 -13.23 -4.00
C ASN A 76 1.72 -12.35 -4.71
N THR A 77 1.52 -12.05 -5.98
CA THR A 77 2.49 -11.28 -6.78
C THR A 77 2.80 -9.90 -6.19
N ALA A 78 1.82 -9.23 -5.58
CA ALA A 78 2.05 -7.96 -4.91
C ALA A 78 2.86 -8.13 -3.61
N LEU A 79 2.67 -9.23 -2.87
CA LEU A 79 3.54 -9.56 -1.72
C LEU A 79 4.96 -9.88 -2.16
N GLN A 80 5.15 -10.64 -3.25
CA GLN A 80 6.47 -10.87 -3.87
C GLN A 80 7.15 -9.55 -4.18
N LYS A 81 6.46 -8.66 -4.88
CA LYS A 81 7.00 -7.34 -5.23
C LYS A 81 7.32 -6.48 -4.01
N TYR A 82 6.38 -6.31 -3.06
CA TYR A 82 6.51 -5.27 -2.03
C TYR A 82 7.16 -5.75 -0.74
N VAL A 83 7.25 -7.05 -0.53
CA VAL A 83 7.85 -7.65 0.66
C VAL A 83 9.12 -8.40 0.30
N TRP A 84 9.03 -9.41 -0.58
CA TRP A 84 10.13 -10.37 -0.76
C TRP A 84 11.25 -9.86 -1.67
N ASP A 85 10.94 -9.07 -2.70
CA ASP A 85 11.96 -8.51 -3.60
C ASP A 85 12.79 -7.39 -2.95
N TYR A 86 12.24 -6.72 -1.92
CA TYR A 86 12.92 -5.60 -1.24
C TYR A 86 13.49 -5.95 0.14
N TYR A 87 13.04 -7.05 0.76
CA TYR A 87 13.36 -7.33 2.15
C TYR A 87 13.56 -8.82 2.42
N GLU A 88 14.62 -9.13 3.18
CA GLU A 88 14.96 -10.50 3.58
C GLU A 88 14.53 -10.78 5.04
N GLY A 89 14.48 -12.06 5.42
CA GLY A 89 14.23 -12.50 6.79
C GLY A 89 12.76 -12.69 7.17
N LEU A 90 12.54 -13.38 8.31
CA LEU A 90 11.20 -13.78 8.78
C LEU A 90 10.31 -12.58 9.15
N GLU A 91 10.91 -11.49 9.64
CA GLU A 91 10.18 -10.29 10.05
C GLU A 91 9.53 -9.57 8.86
N SER A 92 10.04 -9.81 7.65
CA SER A 92 9.50 -9.22 6.42
C SER A 92 8.07 -9.68 6.14
N GLY A 93 7.63 -10.86 6.60
CA GLY A 93 6.27 -11.34 6.40
C GLY A 93 5.21 -10.79 7.37
N GLY A 94 5.60 -10.03 8.40
CA GLY A 94 4.68 -9.66 9.49
C GLY A 94 3.58 -8.68 9.06
N THR A 95 2.33 -8.89 9.49
CA THR A 95 1.22 -7.94 9.26
C THR A 95 0.78 -7.30 10.59
N PRO A 96 0.24 -6.06 10.60
CA PRO A 96 0.02 -5.17 9.46
C PRO A 96 1.30 -4.47 8.97
N GLN A 97 1.30 -4.01 7.72
CA GLN A 97 2.37 -3.16 7.19
C GLN A 97 1.82 -1.95 6.42
N ILE A 98 2.58 -0.86 6.44
CA ILE A 98 2.41 0.29 5.56
C ILE A 98 3.72 0.52 4.82
N ILE A 99 3.65 0.66 3.50
CA ILE A 99 4.78 1.00 2.65
C ILE A 99 4.44 2.27 1.88
N ILE A 100 5.35 3.22 1.86
CA ILE A 100 5.23 4.44 1.06
C ILE A 100 6.24 4.37 -0.07
N GLU A 101 5.74 4.44 -1.30
CA GLU A 101 6.55 4.35 -2.52
C GLU A 101 6.44 5.65 -3.33
N ARG A 102 7.58 6.20 -3.72
CA ARG A 102 7.67 7.27 -4.72
C ARG A 102 7.76 6.63 -6.10
N ARG A 103 6.95 7.15 -7.05
CA ARG A 103 6.90 6.65 -8.43
C ARG A 103 7.05 7.80 -9.40
N ILE A 104 7.97 7.69 -10.34
CA ILE A 104 8.15 8.62 -11.45
C ILE A 104 7.59 7.94 -12.71
N LYS A 105 6.72 8.63 -13.44
CA LYS A 105 6.06 8.10 -14.64
C LYS A 105 6.26 9.05 -15.81
N SER A 106 6.57 8.48 -16.97
CA SER A 106 6.50 9.18 -18.25
C SER A 106 5.24 8.73 -18.97
N ILE A 107 4.47 9.70 -19.47
CA ILE A 107 3.34 9.44 -20.34
C ILE A 107 3.87 9.47 -21.77
N ILE A 108 4.04 8.30 -22.36
CA ILE A 108 4.47 8.19 -23.75
C ILE A 108 3.21 8.14 -24.63
N ARG A 109 3.01 9.16 -25.46
CA ARG A 109 1.94 9.20 -26.46
C ARG A 109 2.55 9.12 -27.85
N ASN A 110 2.69 7.91 -28.37
CA ASN A 110 3.26 7.69 -29.70
C ASN A 110 2.20 7.72 -30.81
N ASP A 111 0.93 7.46 -30.48
CA ASP A 111 -0.16 7.42 -31.43
C ASP A 111 -1.47 7.86 -30.75
N PRO A 112 -2.22 8.84 -31.29
CA PRO A 112 -3.51 9.26 -30.72
C PRO A 112 -4.61 8.20 -30.80
N THR A 113 -4.42 7.11 -31.55
CA THR A 113 -5.37 5.99 -31.71
C THR A 113 -5.12 4.82 -30.75
N ILE A 114 -3.99 4.82 -30.04
CA ILE A 114 -3.64 3.78 -29.06
C ILE A 114 -3.92 4.29 -27.65
N ALA A 115 -4.45 3.42 -26.79
CA ALA A 115 -4.65 3.72 -25.37
C ALA A 115 -3.32 4.12 -24.70
N TYR A 116 -3.37 5.07 -23.77
CA TYR A 116 -2.19 5.51 -23.03
C TYR A 116 -1.51 4.34 -22.32
N SER A 117 -0.25 4.07 -22.65
CA SER A 117 0.60 3.22 -21.82
C SER A 117 1.30 4.11 -20.79
N SER A 118 0.94 3.99 -19.51
CA SER A 118 1.74 4.56 -18.43
C SER A 118 2.80 3.56 -18.01
N LYS A 119 4.08 3.95 -18.11
CA LYS A 119 5.20 3.19 -17.57
C LYS A 119 5.79 3.96 -16.39
N PHE A 120 6.11 3.25 -15.32
CA PHE A 120 6.96 3.82 -14.28
C PHE A 120 8.41 3.79 -14.76
N ASP A 121 9.04 4.97 -14.82
CA ASP A 121 10.45 5.09 -15.16
C ASP A 121 11.33 4.66 -13.99
N SER A 122 10.88 4.98 -12.77
CA SER A 122 11.48 4.53 -11.52
C SER A 122 10.45 4.42 -10.41
N THR A 123 10.74 3.53 -9.46
CA THR A 123 10.05 3.44 -8.17
C THR A 123 11.08 3.34 -7.05
N GLU A 124 10.74 3.91 -5.90
CA GLU A 124 11.62 3.95 -4.73
C GLU A 124 10.77 3.82 -3.46
N ILE A 125 11.14 2.92 -2.57
CA ILE A 125 10.49 2.81 -1.26
C ILE A 125 11.07 3.89 -0.35
N ILE A 126 10.21 4.81 0.09
CA ILE A 126 10.58 5.90 1.01
C ILE A 126 10.59 5.39 2.45
N THR A 127 9.56 4.65 2.83
CA THR A 127 9.48 4.07 4.18
C THR A 127 8.66 2.79 4.18
N ARG A 128 8.92 1.98 5.21
CA ARG A 128 8.17 0.79 5.54
C ARG A 128 7.98 0.71 7.04
N ILE A 129 6.75 0.46 7.46
CA ILE A 129 6.34 0.42 8.85
C ILE A 129 5.66 -0.93 9.07
N ILE A 130 6.09 -1.68 10.08
CA ILE A 130 5.62 -3.04 10.33
C ILE A 130 5.11 -3.14 11.76
N GLY A 131 3.93 -3.74 11.92
CA GLY A 131 3.35 -4.06 13.22
C GLY A 131 2.51 -2.94 13.83
N LEU A 132 1.85 -3.30 14.94
CA LEU A 132 0.84 -2.48 15.62
C LEU A 132 1.37 -1.11 16.07
N ASN A 133 2.34 -1.11 16.99
CA ASN A 133 2.80 0.12 17.64
C ASN A 133 3.47 1.09 16.65
N PRO A 134 4.35 0.64 15.72
CA PRO A 134 4.93 1.54 14.74
C PRO A 134 3.88 2.20 13.85
N ILE A 135 2.83 1.48 13.43
CA ILE A 135 1.76 2.06 12.62
C ILE A 135 0.95 3.08 13.40
N ILE A 136 0.51 2.77 14.62
CA ILE A 136 -0.29 3.70 15.44
C ILE A 136 0.44 5.02 15.67
N ASN A 137 1.76 4.96 15.89
CA ASN A 137 2.58 6.13 16.19
C ASN A 137 3.16 6.82 14.95
N PHE A 138 2.87 6.34 13.73
CA PHE A 138 3.42 6.93 12.52
C PHE A 138 2.78 8.29 12.21
N ASP A 139 3.59 9.27 11.81
CA ASP A 139 3.15 10.60 11.42
C ASP A 139 3.72 10.95 10.04
N ILE A 140 2.87 11.40 9.12
CA ILE A 140 3.26 11.78 7.77
C ILE A 140 4.28 12.94 7.75
N VAL A 141 4.22 13.84 8.75
CA VAL A 141 5.14 14.98 8.87
C VAL A 141 6.61 14.53 9.03
N SER A 142 6.83 13.28 9.44
CA SER A 142 8.17 12.69 9.53
C SER A 142 8.80 12.33 8.18
N LEU A 143 8.02 12.34 7.09
CA LEU A 143 8.54 12.02 5.76
C LEU A 143 9.17 13.27 5.13
N GLU A 144 10.47 13.19 4.81
CA GLU A 144 11.13 14.14 3.91
C GLU A 144 10.72 13.81 2.47
N LEU A 145 9.61 14.37 2.01
CA LEU A 145 9.00 14.13 0.69
C LEU A 145 9.54 15.04 -0.42
#